data_AF-A0A382YGK5-F1
#
_entry.id   AF-A0A382YGK5-F1
#
_cell.length_a   1.000
_cell.length_b   1.000
_cell.length_c   1.000
_cell.angle_alpha   90.00
_cell.angle_beta   90.00
_cell.angle_gamma   90.00
#
_symmetry.space_group_name_H-M   'P 1'
#
loop_
_entity.id
_entity.type
_entity.pdbx_description
1 polymer ?
#
loop_
_entity_poly.entity_id
_entity_poly.type
_entity_poly.pdbx_seq_one_letter_code
_entity_poly.pdbx_strand_id
1 'polypeptide(L)'
;MKKLTLILSLCLTCISFLQAERLVLVSASYGKNVIAITDAKGDVLWSHKTAGPERGHTGHHDVHMLPNGNILFHDTWTTLKEINLDKEVVWEY
;
A
#
# COMPACT_ATOMS: atom_id res chain seq x y z
N MET A 1 -32.40 -32.23 1.67
CA MET A 1 -31.23 -32.39 2.57
C MET A 1 -29.92 -32.59 1.80
N LYS A 2 -29.76 -33.62 0.95
CA LYS A 2 -28.51 -33.89 0.20
C LYS A 2 -27.96 -32.72 -0.65
N LYS A 3 -28.84 -31.97 -1.34
CA LYS A 3 -28.44 -30.77 -2.12
C LYS A 3 -27.89 -29.63 -1.26
N LEU A 4 -28.47 -29.43 -0.07
CA LEU A 4 -28.02 -28.40 0.87
C LEU A 4 -26.66 -28.76 1.48
N THR A 5 -26.45 -30.05 1.78
CA THR A 5 -25.17 -30.58 2.25
C THR A 5 -24.07 -30.40 1.19
N LEU A 6 -24.38 -30.64 -0.09
CA LEU A 6 -23.43 -30.46 -1.19
C LEU A 6 -23.01 -28.99 -1.38
N ILE A 7 -23.97 -28.06 -1.34
CA ILE A 7 -23.69 -26.62 -1.45
C ILE A 7 -22.85 -26.14 -0.26
N LEU A 8 -23.17 -26.60 0.95
CA LEU A 8 -22.43 -26.22 2.15
C LEU A 8 -20.99 -26.76 2.12
N SER A 9 -20.78 -28.00 1.66
CA SER A 9 -19.45 -28.56 1.46
C SER A 9 -18.65 -27.79 0.40
N LEU A 10 -19.28 -27.40 -0.71
CA LEU A 10 -18.62 -26.61 -1.76
C LEU A 10 -18.20 -25.23 -1.25
N CYS A 11 -19.07 -24.54 -0.49
CA CYS A 11 -18.74 -23.28 0.16
C CYS A 11 -17.57 -23.42 1.15
N LEU A 12 -17.57 -24.45 1.99
CA LEU A 12 -16.46 -24.68 2.93
C LEU A 12 -15.12 -24.88 2.22
N THR A 13 -15.11 -25.63 1.11
CA THR A 13 -13.87 -25.83 0.33
C THR A 13 -13.39 -24.53 -0.32
N CYS A 14 -14.28 -23.67 -0.82
CA CYS A 14 -13.88 -22.40 -1.44
C CYS A 14 -13.23 -21.45 -0.43
N ILE A 15 -13.72 -21.41 0.82
CA ILE A 15 -13.18 -20.53 1.87
C ILE A 15 -11.72 -20.91 2.21
N SER A 16 -11.37 -22.19 2.14
CA SER A 16 -9.99 -22.66 2.40
C SER A 16 -8.96 -22.14 1.39
N PHE A 17 -9.39 -21.68 0.21
CA PHE A 17 -8.52 -21.11 -0.82
C PHE A 17 -8.48 -19.58 -0.83
N LEU A 18 -9.29 -18.89 -0.01
CA LEU A 18 -9.18 -17.45 0.17
C LEU A 18 -8.06 -17.15 1.16
N GLN A 19 -6.81 -17.21 0.71
CA GLN A 19 -5.72 -16.59 1.44
C GLN A 19 -5.59 -15.14 0.98
N ALA A 20 -5.62 -14.19 1.93
CA ALA A 20 -5.27 -12.81 1.63
C ALA A 20 -3.81 -12.76 1.18
N GLU A 21 -3.57 -12.26 -0.03
CA GLU A 21 -2.22 -12.07 -0.53
C GLU A 21 -1.45 -11.09 0.37
N ARG A 22 -0.17 -11.40 0.64
CA ARG A 22 0.69 -10.48 1.36
C ARG A 22 1.16 -9.38 0.41
N LEU A 23 0.69 -8.17 0.66
CA LEU A 23 1.20 -6.97 -0.01
C LEU A 23 2.37 -6.38 0.77
N VAL A 24 3.27 -5.70 0.05
CA VAL A 24 4.46 -5.05 0.61
C VAL A 24 4.44 -3.58 0.24
N LEU A 25 4.47 -2.71 1.24
CA LEU A 25 4.74 -1.28 1.04
C LEU A 25 6.25 -1.11 0.88
N VAL A 26 6.68 -0.57 -0.25
CA VAL A 26 8.08 -0.28 -0.58
C VAL A 26 8.24 1.18 -0.96
N SER A 27 9.44 1.71 -0.74
CA SER A 27 9.79 3.06 -1.16
C SER A 27 11.20 3.10 -1.72
N ALA A 28 11.41 3.97 -2.70
CA ALA A 28 12.71 4.22 -3.31
C ALA A 28 12.90 5.73 -3.46
N SER A 29 13.59 6.30 -2.48
CA SER A 29 13.94 7.72 -2.40
C SER A 29 15.22 8.04 -3.18
N TYR A 30 15.54 9.32 -3.35
CA TYR A 30 16.76 9.83 -4.01
C TYR A 30 17.08 9.16 -5.37
N GLY A 31 16.16 9.32 -6.33
CA GLY A 31 16.41 8.95 -7.73
C GLY A 31 15.18 8.35 -8.41
N LYS A 32 14.45 7.45 -7.74
CA LYS A 32 13.19 6.90 -8.27
C LYS A 32 11.96 7.68 -7.79
N ASN A 33 12.05 8.30 -6.61
CA ASN A 33 11.04 9.17 -6.02
C ASN A 33 9.65 8.53 -6.02
N VAL A 34 9.57 7.28 -5.56
CA VAL A 34 8.35 6.47 -5.61
C VAL A 34 8.08 5.77 -4.30
N ILE A 35 6.80 5.77 -3.92
CA ILE A 35 6.20 4.88 -2.92
C ILE A 35 5.31 3.92 -3.69
N ALA A 36 5.37 2.62 -3.40
CA ALA A 36 4.61 1.61 -4.12
C ALA A 36 4.11 0.51 -3.20
N ILE A 37 3.01 -0.12 -3.60
CA ILE A 37 2.54 -1.38 -3.03
C ILE A 37 2.79 -2.45 -4.07
N THR A 38 3.53 -3.49 -3.69
CA THR A 38 3.81 -4.64 -4.55
C THR A 38 3.15 -5.89 -4.00
N ASP A 39 2.95 -6.86 -4.88
CA ASP A 39 2.73 -8.24 -4.46
C ASP A 39 4.02 -8.87 -3.91
N ALA A 40 3.96 -10.16 -3.56
CA ALA A 40 5.11 -10.90 -3.05
C ALA A 40 6.21 -11.18 -4.08
N LYS A 41 5.92 -11.03 -5.39
CA LYS A 41 6.88 -11.19 -6.49
C LYS A 41 7.57 -9.87 -6.85
N GLY A 42 7.05 -8.75 -6.36
CA GLY A 42 7.52 -7.41 -6.66
C GLY A 42 6.76 -6.74 -7.80
N ASP A 43 5.67 -7.35 -8.28
CA ASP A 43 4.79 -6.72 -9.26
C ASP A 43 4.09 -5.52 -8.61
N VAL A 44 4.19 -4.35 -9.25
CA VAL A 44 3.64 -3.10 -8.72
C VAL A 44 2.13 -3.07 -8.95
N LEU A 45 1.37 -3.07 -7.86
CA LEU A 45 -0.09 -2.97 -7.88
C LEU A 45 -0.57 -1.52 -7.77
N TRP A 46 0.19 -0.70 -7.07
CA TRP A 46 -0.09 0.72 -6.88
C TRP A 46 1.20 1.51 -6.70
N SER A 47 1.21 2.77 -7.15
CA SER A 47 2.34 3.66 -6.91
C SER A 47 1.96 5.14 -6.87
N HIS A 48 2.75 5.90 -6.11
CA HIS A 48 2.71 7.35 -6.00
C HIS A 48 4.10 7.92 -6.23
N LYS A 49 4.19 8.96 -7.07
CA LYS A 49 5.42 9.71 -7.30
C LYS A 49 5.51 10.85 -6.30
N THR A 50 6.60 10.88 -5.55
CA THR A 50 6.94 11.98 -4.66
C THR A 50 7.76 13.03 -5.42
N ALA A 51 7.83 14.25 -4.90
CA ALA A 51 8.64 15.31 -5.51
C ALA A 51 10.14 14.95 -5.57
N GLY A 52 10.64 14.18 -4.59
CA GLY A 52 12.05 13.81 -4.54
C GLY A 52 12.96 15.00 -4.25
N PRO A 53 14.28 14.87 -4.46
CA PRO A 53 15.26 15.86 -4.02
C PRO A 53 15.25 17.17 -4.84
N GLU A 54 14.26 17.39 -5.70
CA GLU A 54 14.20 18.60 -6.53
C GLU A 54 14.08 19.89 -5.70
N ARG A 55 13.54 19.80 -4.48
CA ARG A 55 13.48 20.93 -3.53
C ARG A 55 14.69 20.97 -2.59
N GLY A 56 15.80 20.31 -2.93
CA GLY A 56 17.03 20.22 -2.12
C GLY A 56 17.19 18.84 -1.46
N HIS A 57 17.65 18.78 -0.21
CA HIS A 57 17.68 17.51 0.54
C HIS A 57 16.24 17.10 0.91
N THR A 58 15.41 16.70 -0.03
CA THR A 58 13.94 16.59 0.16
C THR A 58 13.38 15.30 -0.45
N GLY A 59 14.11 14.20 -0.28
CA GLY A 59 13.58 12.87 -0.59
C GLY A 59 12.61 12.40 0.49
N HIS A 60 11.60 11.62 0.10
CA HIS A 60 10.70 11.02 1.06
C HIS A 60 11.41 9.99 1.92
N HIS A 61 10.94 9.80 3.15
CA HIS A 61 11.47 8.80 4.10
C HIS A 61 10.35 8.22 4.96
N ASP A 62 10.68 7.14 5.67
CA ASP A 62 9.86 6.54 6.73
C ASP A 62 8.39 6.31 6.34
N VAL A 63 8.19 5.57 5.25
CA VAL A 63 6.84 5.22 4.80
C VAL A 63 6.17 4.24 5.76
N HIS A 64 4.90 4.48 6.08
CA HIS A 64 4.12 3.66 6.98
C HIS A 64 2.68 3.53 6.50
N MET A 65 2.19 2.28 6.46
CA MET A 65 0.77 2.00 6.20
C MET A 65 0.00 2.10 7.51
N LEU A 66 -0.98 2.99 7.56
CA LEU A 66 -1.85 3.18 8.72
C LEU A 66 -3.01 2.16 8.72
N PRO A 67 -3.65 1.91 9.89
CA PRO A 67 -4.77 0.96 9.98
C PRO A 67 -5.99 1.30 9.10
N ASN A 68 -6.15 2.57 8.72
CA ASN A 68 -7.21 3.03 7.81
C ASN A 68 -6.87 2.82 6.32
N GLY A 69 -5.68 2.30 5.99
CA GLY A 69 -5.22 2.09 4.61
C GLY A 69 -4.53 3.31 3.99
N ASN A 70 -4.40 4.41 4.73
CA ASN A 70 -3.63 5.56 4.28
C ASN A 70 -2.14 5.34 4.48
N ILE A 71 -1.33 6.10 3.76
CA ILE A 71 0.13 6.03 3.82
C ILE A 71 0.64 7.33 4.43
N LEU A 72 1.31 7.22 5.58
CA LEU A 72 2.05 8.29 6.23
C LEU A 72 3.51 8.24 5.79
N PHE A 73 4.10 9.38 5.44
CA PHE A 73 5.51 9.49 5.10
C PHE A 73 6.04 10.90 5.32
N HIS A 74 7.36 11.02 5.51
CA HIS A 74 8.03 12.31 5.38
C HIS A 74 8.16 12.65 3.90
N ASP A 75 7.61 13.76 3.42
CA ASP A 75 7.81 14.26 2.04
C ASP A 75 9.11 15.07 1.94
N THR A 76 9.45 15.78 3.02
CA THR A 76 10.71 16.50 3.21
C THR A 76 11.21 16.30 4.64
N TRP A 77 12.38 16.86 5.01
CA TRP A 77 12.85 16.83 6.41
C TRP A 77 11.90 17.46 7.42
N THR A 78 11.02 18.37 6.97
CA THR A 78 10.15 19.17 7.85
C THR A 78 8.67 18.96 7.56
N THR A 79 8.32 18.07 6.64
CA THR A 79 6.94 17.90 6.20
C THR A 79 6.54 16.44 6.27
N LEU A 80 5.49 16.14 7.02
CA LEU A 80 4.82 14.85 7.01
C LEU A 80 3.53 14.95 6.21
N LYS A 81 3.25 13.91 5.43
CA LYS A 81 2.00 13.77 4.67
C LYS A 81 1.36 12.43 4.93
N GLU A 82 0.04 12.46 5.06
CA GLU A 82 -0.81 11.29 4.97
C GLU A 82 -1.56 11.34 3.65
N ILE A 83 -1.44 10.30 2.83
CA ILE A 83 -2.18 10.16 1.58
C ILE A 83 -3.11 8.95 1.61
N ASN A 84 -4.27 9.07 0.98
CA ASN A 84 -5.11 7.91 0.70
C ASN A 84 -4.66 7.17 -0.57
N LEU A 85 -5.27 6.02 -0.87
CA LEU A 85 -4.94 5.23 -2.07
C LEU A 85 -5.39 5.91 -3.38
N ASP A 86 -6.27 6.90 -3.30
CA ASP A 86 -6.62 7.79 -4.42
C ASP A 86 -5.55 8.87 -4.67
N LYS A 87 -4.47 8.87 -3.86
CA LYS A 87 -3.29 9.76 -3.93
C LYS A 87 -3.60 11.19 -3.49
N GLU A 88 -4.68 11.38 -2.76
CA GLU A 88 -5.04 12.67 -2.17
C GLU A 88 -4.32 12.83 -0.84
N VAL A 89 -3.79 14.04 -0.58
CA VAL A 89 -3.27 14.40 0.74
C VAL A 89 -4.45 14.66 1.66
N VAL A 90 -4.62 13.82 2.68
CA VAL A 90 -5.73 13.93 3.65
C VAL A 90 -5.29 14.59 4.96
N TRP A 91 -3.98 14.70 5.19
CA TRP A 91 -3.39 15.43 6.31
C TRP A 91 -1.94 15.83 6.00
N GLU A 92 -1.50 16.97 6.52
CA GLU A 92 -0.14 17.50 6.39
C GLU A 92 0.27 18.29 7.65
N TYR A 93 1.55 18.19 8.01
CA TYR A 93 2.22 19.00 9.05
C TYR A 93 3.59 19.46 8.58
#